data_AF-D1PLT9-F1
#
_entry.id   AF-D1PLT9-F1
#
_cell.length_a   1.000
_cell.length_b   1.000
_cell.length_c   1.000
_cell.angle_alpha   90.00
_cell.angle_beta   90.00
_cell.angle_gamma   90.00
#
_symmetry.space_group_name_H-M   'P 1'
#
loop_
_entity.id
_entity.type
_entity.pdbx_description
1 polymer ?
#
loop_
_entity_poly.entity_id
_entity_poly.type
_entity_poly.pdbx_seq_one_letter_code
_entity_poly.pdbx_strand_id
1 'polypeptide(L)'
;MPSDTKNIQEQGFRSSLFGFDKNDVLAYMNALADEAQQHEMEYEQKLRRVQSELDTLRSERQDADARIKALQAEAAAANQRAEAAENKRREGEEQLENLQKQLDTYQSGQKESQKNANVWQLKCHDLQQQVEDLQKQLAASRQTGTAPTPDAVREARLEARKILSDAKLYAESAEKELKQQADTQKSRMAENARGIAAGVMLVRDRLASVDQRLSAATLDLDGLTQAIYQALDDTEAELKELGTEMRDFAQGTPEWTEPQPAQEQPAPSKPSAPQFRVKATAQPLRSHRNAAPASPKPAGSRRLRNARNPVSQLLQNEIDKIDDQNKK
;
A
#
# COMPACT_ATOMS: atom_id res chain seq x y z
N MET A 1 -28.44 43.36 -31.76
CA MET A 1 -29.24 44.04 -32.80
C MET A 1 -28.52 43.81 -34.11
N PRO A 2 -29.08 43.04 -35.05
CA PRO A 2 -28.54 42.99 -36.39
C PRO A 2 -28.79 44.39 -37.00
N SER A 3 -27.74 45.11 -37.31
CA SER A 3 -27.87 46.37 -38.04
C SER A 3 -28.37 46.02 -39.44
N ASP A 4 -29.53 46.55 -39.83
CA ASP A 4 -30.03 46.49 -41.19
C ASP A 4 -29.01 47.15 -42.13
N THR A 5 -28.05 46.38 -42.61
CA THR A 5 -27.25 46.75 -43.77
C THR A 5 -28.21 46.69 -44.95
N LYS A 6 -28.71 47.86 -45.36
CA LYS A 6 -29.51 47.98 -46.58
C LYS A 6 -28.69 47.39 -47.72
N ASN A 7 -29.12 46.23 -48.20
CA ASN A 7 -28.50 45.49 -49.29
C ASN A 7 -28.34 46.47 -50.46
N ILE A 8 -27.10 46.74 -50.85
CA ILE A 8 -26.76 47.75 -51.86
C ILE A 8 -27.42 47.41 -53.21
N GLN A 9 -27.75 46.14 -53.44
CA GLN A 9 -28.54 45.67 -54.58
C GLN A 9 -29.94 46.30 -54.69
N GLU A 10 -30.51 46.85 -53.61
CA GLU A 10 -31.83 47.49 -53.61
C GLU A 10 -31.78 49.01 -53.91
N GLN A 11 -30.58 49.61 -53.95
CA GLN A 11 -30.41 51.02 -54.29
C GLN A 11 -30.20 51.20 -55.80
N GLY A 12 -31.29 51.46 -56.53
CA GLY A 12 -31.23 51.77 -57.95
C GLY A 12 -30.63 53.16 -58.26
N PHE A 13 -30.02 53.32 -59.43
CA PHE A 13 -29.47 54.61 -59.89
C PHE A 13 -30.58 55.56 -60.36
N ARG A 14 -30.50 56.85 -60.00
CA ARG A 14 -31.38 57.86 -60.59
C ARG A 14 -30.90 58.18 -62.00
N SER A 15 -31.83 58.21 -62.96
CA SER A 15 -31.56 58.58 -64.34
C SER A 15 -31.79 60.08 -64.57
N SER A 16 -30.77 60.76 -65.09
CA SER A 16 -30.80 62.12 -65.61
C SER A 16 -31.04 62.10 -67.13
N LEU A 17 -31.41 63.23 -67.73
CA LEU A 17 -31.73 63.40 -69.16
C LEU A 17 -30.64 62.90 -70.14
N PHE A 18 -29.42 62.62 -69.67
CA PHE A 18 -28.29 62.11 -70.44
C PHE A 18 -27.60 60.86 -69.86
N GLY A 19 -28.24 60.12 -68.93
CA GLY A 19 -27.68 58.89 -68.35
C GLY A 19 -27.83 58.80 -66.83
N PHE A 20 -27.08 57.92 -66.16
CA PHE A 20 -27.13 57.78 -64.70
C PHE A 20 -26.45 58.96 -63.98
N ASP A 21 -26.98 59.33 -62.81
CA ASP A 21 -26.33 60.32 -61.95
C ASP A 21 -24.97 59.80 -61.48
N LYS A 22 -23.90 60.55 -61.78
CA LYS A 22 -22.52 60.21 -61.43
C LYS A 22 -22.33 60.05 -59.92
N ASN A 23 -23.03 60.84 -59.11
CA ASN A 23 -22.89 60.79 -57.65
C ASN A 23 -23.51 59.51 -57.09
N ASP A 24 -24.64 59.07 -57.66
CA ASP A 24 -25.28 57.81 -57.27
C ASP A 24 -24.40 56.60 -57.63
N VAL A 25 -23.75 56.63 -58.80
CA VAL A 25 -22.80 55.58 -59.22
C VAL A 25 -21.59 55.50 -58.29
N LEU A 26 -21.00 56.64 -57.92
CA LEU A 26 -19.85 56.66 -57.00
C LEU A 26 -20.25 56.25 -55.57
N ALA A 27 -21.44 56.68 -55.10
CA ALA A 27 -21.96 56.26 -53.79
C ALA A 27 -22.20 54.75 -53.74
N TYR A 28 -22.76 54.17 -54.79
CA TYR A 28 -22.93 52.72 -54.92
C TYR A 28 -21.59 51.97 -54.95
N MET A 29 -20.60 52.45 -55.72
CA MET A 29 -19.29 51.82 -55.77
C MET A 29 -18.57 51.85 -54.42
N ASN A 30 -18.65 52.97 -53.68
CA ASN A 30 -18.08 53.08 -52.35
C ASN A 30 -18.81 52.17 -51.35
N ALA A 31 -20.14 52.15 -51.38
CA ALA A 31 -20.94 51.28 -50.51
C ALA A 31 -20.65 49.79 -50.79
N LEU A 32 -20.52 49.38 -52.05
CA LEU A 32 -20.17 48.01 -52.42
C LEU A 32 -18.76 47.63 -51.97
N ALA A 33 -17.80 48.55 -52.04
CA ALA A 33 -16.46 48.34 -51.53
C ALA A 33 -16.47 48.20 -49.99
N ASP A 34 -17.25 49.02 -49.29
CA ASP A 34 -17.42 48.95 -47.85
C ASP A 34 -18.10 47.63 -47.41
N GLU A 35 -19.14 47.18 -48.13
CA GLU A 35 -19.82 45.90 -47.89
C GLU A 35 -18.91 44.70 -48.15
N ALA A 36 -18.12 44.73 -49.24
CA ALA A 36 -17.12 43.71 -49.52
C ALA A 36 -16.06 43.65 -48.40
N GLN A 37 -15.58 44.80 -47.92
CA GLN A 37 -14.63 44.87 -46.82
C GLN A 37 -15.24 44.38 -45.49
N GLN A 38 -16.52 44.68 -45.22
CA GLN A 38 -17.23 44.17 -44.05
C GLN A 38 -17.36 42.65 -44.10
N HIS A 39 -17.74 42.08 -45.24
CA HIS A 39 -17.83 40.64 -45.40
C HIS A 39 -16.48 39.94 -45.24
N GLU A 40 -15.40 40.52 -45.77
CA GLU A 40 -14.04 40.01 -45.57
C GLU A 40 -13.68 39.96 -44.07
N MET A 41 -13.94 41.04 -43.34
CA MET A 41 -13.75 41.10 -41.89
C MET A 41 -14.59 40.07 -41.14
N GLU A 42 -15.85 39.85 -41.54
CA GLU A 42 -16.70 38.82 -40.94
C GLU A 42 -16.20 37.41 -41.22
N TYR A 43 -15.71 37.13 -42.43
CA TYR A 43 -15.11 35.84 -42.76
C TYR A 43 -13.82 35.60 -41.98
N GLU A 44 -12.97 36.61 -41.84
CA GLU A 44 -11.78 36.52 -41.00
C GLU A 44 -12.13 36.25 -39.54
N GLN A 45 -13.14 36.92 -38.99
CA GLN A 45 -13.60 36.67 -37.62
C GLN A 45 -14.13 35.25 -37.45
N LYS A 46 -14.94 34.76 -38.41
CA LYS A 46 -15.42 33.37 -38.42
C LYS A 46 -14.25 32.37 -38.50
N LEU A 47 -13.26 32.64 -39.35
CA LEU A 47 -12.08 31.79 -39.50
C LEU A 47 -11.26 31.74 -38.20
N ARG A 48 -11.02 32.88 -37.56
CA ARG A 48 -10.33 32.95 -36.25
C ARG A 48 -11.10 32.18 -35.18
N ARG A 49 -12.43 32.30 -35.15
CA ARG A 49 -13.28 31.56 -34.21
C ARG A 49 -13.14 30.05 -34.41
N VAL A 50 -13.31 29.56 -35.64
CA VAL A 50 -13.17 28.13 -35.94
C VAL A 50 -11.76 27.63 -35.62
N GLN A 51 -10.71 28.40 -35.91
CA GLN A 51 -9.34 28.05 -35.54
C GLN A 51 -9.17 27.90 -34.03
N SER A 52 -9.70 28.85 -33.25
CA SER A 52 -9.64 28.77 -31.78
C SER A 52 -10.38 27.55 -31.23
N GLU A 53 -11.56 27.22 -31.78
CA GLU A 53 -12.34 26.03 -31.39
C GLU A 53 -11.61 24.73 -31.76
N LEU A 54 -10.89 24.72 -32.88
CA LEU A 54 -10.10 23.56 -33.31
C LEU A 54 -8.89 23.35 -32.39
N ASP A 55 -8.23 24.43 -31.98
CA ASP A 55 -7.11 24.37 -31.05
C ASP A 55 -7.54 23.96 -29.64
N THR A 56 -8.70 24.42 -29.15
CA THR A 56 -9.26 23.93 -27.89
C THR A 56 -9.57 22.44 -27.97
N LEU A 57 -10.25 21.98 -29.03
CA LEU A 57 -10.56 20.54 -29.20
C LEU A 57 -9.29 19.68 -29.31
N ARG A 58 -8.23 20.21 -29.94
CA ARG A 58 -6.92 19.53 -29.98
C ARG A 58 -6.31 19.39 -28.59
N SER A 59 -6.34 20.45 -27.78
CA SER A 59 -5.83 20.39 -26.40
C SER A 59 -6.65 19.41 -25.54
N GLU A 60 -7.98 19.44 -25.63
CA GLU A 60 -8.86 18.52 -24.89
C GLU A 60 -8.61 17.07 -25.29
N ARG A 61 -8.41 16.81 -26.58
CA ARG A 61 -8.05 15.47 -27.06
C ARG A 61 -6.71 15.01 -26.50
N GLN A 62 -5.70 15.88 -26.48
CA GLN A 62 -4.39 15.55 -25.91
C GLN A 62 -4.49 15.21 -24.42
N ASP A 63 -5.28 15.98 -23.66
CA ASP A 63 -5.54 15.71 -22.25
C ASP A 63 -6.30 14.39 -22.05
N ALA A 64 -7.31 14.11 -22.88
CA ALA A 64 -8.03 12.84 -22.85
C ALA A 64 -7.12 11.66 -23.17
N ASP A 65 -6.26 11.75 -24.19
CA ASP A 65 -5.30 10.73 -24.55
C ASP A 65 -4.28 10.49 -23.40
N ALA A 66 -3.84 11.55 -22.71
CA ALA A 66 -2.99 11.43 -21.54
C ALA A 66 -3.69 10.72 -20.38
N ARG A 67 -4.97 11.04 -20.12
CA ARG A 67 -5.80 10.36 -19.11
C ARG A 67 -6.02 8.89 -19.45
N ILE A 68 -6.30 8.55 -20.71
CA ILE A 68 -6.46 7.16 -21.15
C ILE A 68 -5.17 6.38 -20.92
N LYS A 69 -4.01 6.94 -21.29
CA LYS A 69 -2.71 6.29 -21.05
C LYS A 69 -2.44 6.10 -19.55
N ALA A 70 -2.76 7.09 -18.72
CA ALA A 70 -2.62 6.97 -17.27
C ALA A 70 -3.51 5.86 -16.69
N LEU A 71 -4.77 5.80 -17.11
CA LEU A 71 -5.72 4.75 -16.71
C LEU A 71 -5.28 3.36 -17.18
N GLN A 72 -4.74 3.24 -18.40
CA GLN A 72 -4.18 1.98 -18.90
C GLN A 72 -2.99 1.52 -18.06
N ALA A 73 -2.08 2.42 -17.70
CA ALA A 73 -0.94 2.11 -16.83
C ALA A 73 -1.40 1.70 -15.42
N GLU A 74 -2.42 2.36 -14.88
CA GLU A 74 -3.01 2.01 -13.60
C GLU A 74 -3.70 0.64 -13.63
N ALA A 75 -4.45 0.34 -14.69
CA ALA A 75 -5.09 -0.96 -14.90
C ALA A 75 -4.05 -2.09 -14.99
N ALA A 76 -2.97 -1.89 -15.76
CA ALA A 76 -1.87 -2.86 -15.83
C ALA A 76 -1.21 -3.07 -14.46
N ALA A 77 -0.97 -1.99 -13.72
CA ALA A 77 -0.41 -2.06 -12.38
C ALA A 77 -1.38 -2.72 -11.38
N ALA A 78 -2.70 -2.57 -11.54
CA ALA A 78 -3.70 -3.24 -10.73
C ALA A 78 -3.72 -4.75 -11.02
N ASN A 79 -3.61 -5.14 -12.30
CA ASN A 79 -3.56 -6.54 -12.70
C ASN A 79 -2.33 -7.26 -12.13
N GLN A 80 -1.16 -6.65 -12.20
CA GLN A 80 0.07 -7.21 -11.59
C GLN A 80 -0.07 -7.39 -10.07
N ARG A 81 -0.76 -6.48 -9.37
CA ARG A 81 -1.02 -6.62 -7.93
C ARG A 81 -1.99 -7.77 -7.66
N ALA A 82 -3.00 -7.95 -8.51
CA ALA A 82 -3.95 -9.06 -8.40
C ALA A 82 -3.25 -10.41 -8.60
N GLU A 83 -2.45 -10.55 -9.66
CA GLU A 83 -1.63 -11.74 -9.92
C GLU A 83 -0.68 -12.06 -8.77
N ALA A 84 0.01 -11.05 -8.22
CA ALA A 84 0.87 -11.24 -7.06
C ALA A 84 0.09 -11.66 -5.79
N ALA A 85 -1.13 -11.17 -5.61
CA ALA A 85 -2.00 -11.60 -4.52
C ALA A 85 -2.50 -13.03 -4.71
N GLU A 86 -2.85 -13.43 -5.94
CA GLU A 86 -3.23 -14.80 -6.27
C GLU A 86 -2.09 -15.78 -6.06
N ASN A 87 -0.86 -15.43 -6.47
CA ASN A 87 0.31 -16.28 -6.24
C ASN A 87 0.54 -16.52 -4.74
N LYS A 88 0.50 -15.46 -3.92
CA LYS A 88 0.59 -15.59 -2.46
C LYS A 88 -0.54 -16.41 -1.86
N ARG A 89 -1.76 -16.29 -2.41
CA ARG A 89 -2.91 -17.10 -1.99
C ARG A 89 -2.66 -18.57 -2.29
N ARG A 90 -2.16 -18.91 -3.48
CA ARG A 90 -1.80 -20.29 -3.87
C ARG A 90 -0.68 -20.86 -3.00
N GLU A 91 0.38 -20.10 -2.78
CA GLU A 91 1.47 -20.49 -1.86
C GLU A 91 0.94 -20.77 -0.44
N GLY A 92 0.01 -19.94 0.05
CA GLY A 92 -0.66 -20.15 1.33
C GLY A 92 -1.53 -21.41 1.35
N GLU A 93 -2.26 -21.69 0.28
CA GLU A 93 -3.06 -22.92 0.14
C GLU A 93 -2.18 -24.18 0.12
N GLU A 94 -1.06 -24.16 -0.60
CA GLU A 94 -0.10 -25.27 -0.61
C GLU A 94 0.50 -25.53 0.78
N GLN A 95 0.81 -24.46 1.52
CA GLN A 95 1.28 -24.59 2.91
C GLN A 95 0.21 -25.19 3.82
N LEU A 96 -1.06 -24.77 3.67
CA LEU A 96 -2.18 -25.33 4.43
C LEU A 96 -2.40 -26.82 4.09
N GLU A 97 -2.33 -27.19 2.82
CA GLU A 97 -2.45 -28.60 2.40
C GLU A 97 -1.32 -29.45 2.99
N ASN A 98 -0.09 -28.94 2.98
CA ASN A 98 1.05 -29.64 3.59
C ASN A 98 0.88 -29.79 5.11
N LEU A 99 0.42 -28.75 5.81
CA LEU A 99 0.14 -28.82 7.25
C LEU A 99 -0.99 -29.82 7.55
N GLN A 100 -2.03 -29.88 6.71
CA GLN A 100 -3.10 -30.86 6.85
C GLN A 100 -2.57 -32.30 6.69
N LYS A 101 -1.76 -32.56 5.66
CA LYS A 101 -1.12 -33.88 5.46
C LYS A 101 -0.24 -34.27 6.64
N GLN A 102 0.52 -33.33 7.20
CA GLN A 102 1.31 -33.57 8.40
C GLN A 102 0.42 -33.90 9.59
N LEU A 103 -0.66 -33.15 9.81
CA LEU A 103 -1.62 -33.39 10.88
C LEU A 103 -2.24 -34.80 10.78
N ASP A 104 -2.67 -35.20 9.59
CA ASP A 104 -3.22 -36.53 9.34
C ASP A 104 -2.18 -37.63 9.61
N THR A 105 -0.92 -37.39 9.22
CA THR A 105 0.21 -38.31 9.49
C THR A 105 0.47 -38.44 10.99
N TYR A 106 0.51 -37.33 11.74
CA TYR A 106 0.68 -37.33 13.19
C TYR A 106 -0.48 -38.05 13.88
N GLN A 107 -1.72 -37.80 13.45
CA GLN A 107 -2.90 -38.43 14.02
C GLN A 107 -2.90 -39.95 13.77
N SER A 108 -2.54 -40.38 12.57
CA SER A 108 -2.40 -41.79 12.23
C SER A 108 -1.29 -42.45 13.07
N GLY A 109 -0.12 -41.83 13.16
CA GLY A 109 1.00 -42.31 13.97
C GLY A 109 0.67 -42.39 15.46
N GLN A 110 -0.08 -41.42 15.99
CA GLN A 110 -0.56 -41.45 17.37
C GLN A 110 -1.51 -42.63 17.62
N LYS A 111 -2.46 -42.86 16.70
CA LYS A 111 -3.40 -43.98 16.79
C LYS A 111 -2.67 -45.33 16.72
N GLU A 112 -1.66 -45.45 15.86
CA GLU A 112 -0.83 -46.65 15.76
C GLU A 112 0.02 -46.88 17.00
N SER A 113 0.67 -45.83 17.53
CA SER A 113 1.41 -45.89 18.79
C SER A 113 0.52 -46.35 19.96
N GLN A 114 -0.71 -45.83 20.05
CA GLN A 114 -1.67 -46.25 21.08
C GLN A 114 -2.08 -47.73 20.93
N LYS A 115 -2.29 -48.21 19.70
CA LYS A 115 -2.53 -49.64 19.45
C LYS A 115 -1.34 -50.49 19.88
N ASN A 116 -0.13 -50.08 19.53
CA ASN A 116 1.09 -50.80 19.92
C ASN A 116 1.28 -50.82 21.43
N ALA A 117 0.98 -49.72 22.13
CA ALA A 117 1.00 -49.67 23.59
C ALA A 117 0.01 -50.67 24.20
N ASN A 118 -1.22 -50.77 23.67
CA ASN A 118 -2.21 -51.75 24.13
C ASN A 118 -1.75 -53.20 23.90
N VAL A 119 -1.19 -53.50 22.73
CA VAL A 119 -0.64 -54.83 22.42
C VAL A 119 0.51 -55.18 23.36
N TRP A 120 1.40 -54.23 23.64
CA TRP A 120 2.48 -54.43 24.59
C TRP A 120 1.98 -54.65 26.01
N GLN A 121 0.96 -53.91 26.46
CA GLN A 121 0.33 -54.12 27.76
C GLN A 121 -0.26 -55.54 27.90
N LEU A 122 -0.99 -56.01 26.88
CA LEU A 122 -1.51 -57.38 26.83
C LEU A 122 -0.37 -58.41 26.91
N LYS A 123 0.68 -58.22 26.12
CA LYS A 123 1.83 -59.12 26.14
C LYS A 123 2.55 -59.15 27.49
N CYS A 124 2.67 -58.00 28.16
CA CYS A 124 3.21 -57.92 29.52
C CYS A 124 2.35 -58.67 30.53
N HIS A 125 1.02 -58.57 30.42
CA HIS A 125 0.08 -59.32 31.25
C HIS A 125 0.21 -60.85 31.02
N ASP A 126 0.24 -61.29 29.76
CA ASP A 126 0.40 -62.72 29.43
C ASP A 126 1.73 -63.29 29.96
N LEU A 127 2.83 -62.52 29.84
CA LEU A 127 4.12 -62.90 30.39
C LEU A 127 4.12 -62.94 31.92
N GLN A 128 3.48 -61.98 32.59
CA GLN A 128 3.30 -62.01 34.05
C GLN A 128 2.55 -63.29 34.48
N GLN A 129 1.48 -63.65 33.77
CA GLN A 129 0.71 -64.85 34.06
C GLN A 129 1.54 -66.12 33.84
N GLN A 130 2.33 -66.21 32.76
CA GLN A 130 3.26 -67.32 32.54
C GLN A 130 4.31 -67.44 33.66
N VAL A 131 4.83 -66.32 34.15
CA VAL A 131 5.79 -66.31 35.26
C VAL A 131 5.13 -66.80 36.55
N GLU A 132 3.91 -66.38 36.86
CA GLU A 132 3.17 -66.86 38.03
C GLU A 132 2.89 -68.37 37.95
N ASP A 133 2.51 -68.87 36.78
CA ASP A 133 2.22 -70.29 36.59
C ASP A 133 3.50 -71.14 36.67
N LEU A 134 4.62 -70.68 36.08
CA LEU A 134 5.92 -71.32 36.26
C LEU A 134 6.39 -71.29 37.72
N GLN A 135 6.14 -70.21 38.45
CA GLN A 135 6.42 -70.14 39.90
C GLN A 135 5.60 -71.14 40.70
N LYS A 136 4.30 -71.30 40.39
CA LYS A 136 3.44 -72.32 41.01
C LYS A 136 3.97 -73.73 40.72
N GLN A 137 4.37 -74.01 39.48
CA GLN A 137 4.95 -75.30 39.10
C GLN A 137 6.27 -75.58 39.84
N LEU A 138 7.16 -74.59 39.95
CA LEU A 138 8.40 -74.69 40.73
C LEU A 138 8.13 -74.93 42.22
N ALA A 139 7.13 -74.26 42.79
CA ALA A 139 6.72 -74.46 44.18
C ALA A 139 6.16 -75.87 44.40
N ALA A 140 5.32 -76.37 43.49
CA ALA A 140 4.80 -77.73 43.51
C ALA A 140 5.93 -78.78 43.38
N SER A 141 6.86 -78.60 42.44
CA SER A 141 8.00 -79.52 42.27
C SER A 141 8.93 -79.54 43.48
N ARG A 142 9.07 -78.41 44.20
CA ARG A 142 9.81 -78.35 45.47
C ARG A 142 9.11 -79.10 46.59
N GLN A 143 7.77 -79.12 46.61
CA GLN A 143 7.00 -79.90 47.58
C GLN A 143 7.02 -81.41 47.29
N THR A 144 7.17 -81.81 46.02
CA THR A 144 7.23 -83.23 45.60
C THR A 144 8.65 -83.83 45.58
N GLY A 145 9.69 -83.07 45.95
CA GLY A 145 11.05 -83.60 46.13
C GLY A 145 11.83 -83.96 44.86
N THR A 146 11.32 -83.66 43.67
CA THR A 146 12.02 -83.85 42.40
C THR A 146 12.90 -82.63 42.11
N ALA A 147 14.20 -82.76 42.36
CA ALA A 147 15.18 -81.71 42.10
C ALA A 147 15.38 -81.51 40.58
N PRO A 148 15.24 -80.28 40.05
CA PRO A 148 15.56 -80.00 38.66
C PRO A 148 17.06 -80.19 38.42
N THR A 149 17.41 -80.78 37.27
CA THR A 149 18.80 -81.02 36.88
C THR A 149 19.59 -79.71 36.82
N PRO A 150 20.76 -79.60 37.47
CA PRO A 150 21.49 -78.33 37.65
C PRO A 150 21.94 -77.68 36.33
N ASP A 151 22.06 -78.44 35.24
CA ASP A 151 22.42 -77.91 33.92
C ASP A 151 21.30 -77.05 33.30
N ALA A 152 20.03 -77.45 33.40
CA ALA A 152 18.91 -76.68 32.87
C ALA A 152 18.74 -75.33 33.59
N VAL A 153 19.03 -75.29 34.90
CA VAL A 153 18.99 -74.04 35.70
C VAL A 153 20.12 -73.10 35.32
N ARG A 154 21.30 -73.63 34.97
CA ARG A 154 22.46 -72.84 34.53
C ARG A 154 22.24 -72.26 33.13
N GLU A 155 21.66 -73.04 32.21
CA GLU A 155 21.27 -72.57 30.87
C GLU A 155 20.19 -71.49 30.93
N ALA A 156 19.11 -71.71 31.70
CA ALA A 156 18.05 -70.71 31.87
C ALA A 156 18.57 -69.38 32.46
N ARG A 157 19.58 -69.42 33.35
CA ARG A 157 20.23 -68.21 33.87
C ARG A 157 21.05 -67.48 32.81
N LEU A 158 21.71 -68.19 31.91
CA LEU A 158 22.47 -67.60 30.81
C LEU A 158 21.54 -66.95 29.79
N GLU A 159 20.44 -67.62 29.42
CA GLU A 159 19.43 -67.06 28.52
C GLU A 159 18.72 -65.84 29.14
N ALA A 160 18.32 -65.91 30.40
CA ALA A 160 17.74 -64.75 31.10
C ALA A 160 18.69 -63.55 31.09
N ARG A 161 19.99 -63.78 31.26
CA ARG A 161 21.00 -62.71 31.25
C ARG A 161 21.19 -62.10 29.85
N LYS A 162 21.07 -62.92 28.80
CA LYS A 162 21.08 -62.47 27.40
C LYS A 162 19.84 -61.64 27.04
N ILE A 163 18.65 -62.10 27.44
CA ILE A 163 17.40 -61.35 27.24
C ILE A 163 17.47 -60.00 27.96
N LEU A 164 18.03 -59.96 29.17
CA LEU A 164 18.19 -58.74 29.95
C LEU A 164 19.21 -57.78 29.31
N SER A 165 20.31 -58.28 28.73
CA SER A 165 21.25 -57.43 27.98
C SER A 165 20.62 -56.86 26.70
N ASP A 166 19.86 -57.67 25.98
CA ASP A 166 19.19 -57.24 24.74
C ASP A 166 18.10 -56.20 25.05
N ALA A 167 17.32 -56.41 26.11
CA ALA A 167 16.31 -55.44 26.56
C ALA A 167 16.94 -54.10 26.99
N LYS A 168 18.13 -54.13 27.63
CA LYS A 168 18.87 -52.91 27.97
C LYS A 168 19.36 -52.16 26.74
N LEU A 169 19.90 -52.87 25.74
CA LEU A 169 20.34 -52.26 24.49
C LEU A 169 19.17 -51.62 23.73
N TYR A 170 18.00 -52.28 23.72
CA TYR A 170 16.80 -51.74 23.08
C TYR A 170 16.26 -50.51 23.82
N ALA A 171 16.27 -50.52 25.15
CA ALA A 171 15.89 -49.36 25.96
C ALA A 171 16.85 -48.18 25.72
N GLU A 172 18.16 -48.42 25.68
CA GLU A 172 19.17 -47.39 25.41
C GLU A 172 19.04 -46.83 23.97
N SER A 173 18.72 -47.66 22.97
CA SER A 173 18.48 -47.18 21.61
C SER A 173 17.21 -46.35 21.52
N ALA A 174 16.11 -46.78 22.17
CA ALA A 174 14.86 -46.03 22.20
C ALA A 174 15.03 -44.67 22.90
N GLU A 175 15.81 -44.60 23.99
CA GLU A 175 16.13 -43.34 24.67
C GLU A 175 16.95 -42.40 23.78
N LYS A 176 17.95 -42.92 23.06
CA LYS A 176 18.74 -42.13 22.09
C LYS A 176 17.87 -41.58 20.96
N GLU A 177 16.96 -42.38 20.42
CA GLU A 177 16.05 -41.96 19.35
C GLU A 177 15.07 -40.89 19.81
N LEU A 178 14.46 -41.06 20.99
CA LEU A 178 13.60 -40.04 21.62
C LEU A 178 14.36 -38.73 21.85
N LYS A 179 15.60 -38.81 22.35
CA LYS A 179 16.44 -37.65 22.57
C LYS A 179 16.78 -36.94 21.26
N GLN A 180 17.10 -37.70 20.21
CA GLN A 180 17.38 -37.15 18.88
C GLN A 180 16.14 -36.46 18.28
N GLN A 181 14.94 -37.02 18.47
CA GLN A 181 13.70 -36.38 18.05
C GLN A 181 13.45 -35.07 18.81
N ALA A 182 13.66 -35.06 20.14
CA ALA A 182 13.54 -33.87 20.95
C ALA A 182 14.55 -32.77 20.54
N ASP A 183 15.81 -33.14 20.28
CA ASP A 183 16.83 -32.21 19.79
C ASP A 183 16.50 -31.66 18.40
N THR A 184 15.97 -32.50 17.51
CA THR A 184 15.50 -32.09 16.18
C THR A 184 14.34 -31.09 16.29
N GLN A 185 13.35 -31.37 17.15
CA GLN A 185 12.23 -30.46 17.39
C GLN A 185 12.71 -29.13 17.98
N LYS A 186 13.61 -29.18 18.96
CA LYS A 186 14.21 -27.99 19.57
C LYS A 186 14.96 -27.14 18.54
N SER A 187 15.72 -27.77 17.63
CA SER A 187 16.41 -27.07 16.54
C SER A 187 15.42 -26.38 15.59
N ARG A 188 14.35 -27.06 15.17
CA ARG A 188 13.30 -26.48 14.32
C ARG A 188 12.60 -25.31 15.00
N MET A 189 12.29 -25.42 16.30
CA MET A 189 11.70 -24.32 17.07
C MET A 189 12.65 -23.13 17.19
N ALA A 190 13.94 -23.37 17.43
CA ALA A 190 14.95 -22.31 17.50
C ALA A 190 15.10 -21.57 16.16
N GLU A 191 15.10 -22.29 15.03
CA GLU A 191 15.14 -21.68 13.70
C GLU A 191 13.88 -20.87 13.39
N ASN A 192 12.70 -21.40 13.72
CA ASN A 192 11.44 -20.67 13.57
C ASN A 192 11.42 -19.39 14.42
N ALA A 193 11.86 -19.47 15.68
CA ALA A 193 11.99 -18.30 16.55
C ALA A 193 12.97 -17.26 16.00
N ARG A 194 14.11 -17.68 15.45
CA ARG A 194 15.05 -16.77 14.76
C ARG A 194 14.42 -16.11 13.53
N GLY A 195 13.66 -16.87 12.73
CA GLY A 195 12.93 -16.35 11.58
C GLY A 195 11.88 -15.29 11.97
N ILE A 196 11.11 -15.57 13.02
CA ILE A 196 10.15 -14.62 13.58
C ILE A 196 10.86 -13.36 14.08
N ALA A 197 11.94 -13.49 14.86
CA ALA A 197 12.70 -12.35 15.36
C ALA A 197 13.24 -11.47 14.23
N ALA A 198 13.82 -12.07 13.18
CA ALA A 198 14.27 -11.35 11.99
C ALA A 198 13.12 -10.62 11.27
N GLY A 199 11.95 -11.26 11.16
CA GLY A 199 10.75 -10.65 10.61
C GLY A 199 10.25 -9.45 11.42
N VAL A 200 10.22 -9.57 12.76
CA VAL A 200 9.84 -8.48 13.68
C VAL A 200 10.79 -7.29 13.55
N MET A 201 12.11 -7.54 13.45
CA MET A 201 13.09 -6.48 13.22
C MET A 201 12.83 -5.72 11.92
N LEU A 202 12.54 -6.41 10.81
CA LEU A 202 12.25 -5.76 9.54
C LEU A 202 10.97 -4.91 9.60
N VAL A 203 9.93 -5.41 10.26
CA VAL A 203 8.69 -4.65 10.50
C VAL A 203 8.97 -3.40 11.32
N ARG A 204 9.83 -3.49 12.35
CA ARG A 204 10.25 -2.36 13.17
C ARG A 204 10.96 -1.29 12.34
N ASP A 205 11.94 -1.68 11.52
CA ASP A 205 12.69 -0.74 10.69
C ASP A 205 11.77 -0.02 9.69
N ARG A 206 10.83 -0.76 9.10
CA ARG A 206 9.83 -0.18 8.20
C ARG A 206 8.90 0.78 8.93
N LEU A 207 8.47 0.45 10.14
CA LEU A 207 7.63 1.32 10.95
C LEU A 207 8.37 2.60 11.35
N ALA A 208 9.64 2.50 11.75
CA ALA A 208 10.47 3.67 12.05
C ALA A 208 10.63 4.59 10.82
N SER A 209 10.82 4.02 9.63
CA SER A 209 10.86 4.81 8.39
C SER A 209 9.53 5.50 8.08
N VAL A 210 8.40 4.84 8.35
CA VAL A 210 7.07 5.45 8.19
C VAL A 210 6.86 6.57 9.20
N ASP A 211 7.24 6.38 10.46
CA ASP A 211 7.15 7.40 11.51
C ASP A 211 7.99 8.65 11.14
N GLN A 212 9.20 8.45 10.60
CA GLN A 212 10.03 9.55 10.10
C GLN A 212 9.36 10.30 8.95
N ARG A 213 8.77 9.59 7.98
CA ARG A 213 8.06 10.20 6.84
C ARG A 213 6.82 10.96 7.28
N LEU A 214 6.07 10.43 8.25
CA LEU A 214 4.90 11.10 8.81
C LEU A 214 5.29 12.38 9.55
N SER A 215 6.38 12.34 10.33
CA SER A 215 6.91 13.53 11.01
C SER A 215 7.31 14.61 10.01
N ALA A 216 8.05 14.26 8.95
CA ALA A 216 8.44 15.19 7.90
C ALA A 216 7.22 15.79 7.17
N ALA A 217 6.25 14.96 6.77
CA ALA A 217 5.03 15.43 6.12
C ALA A 217 4.19 16.35 7.02
N THR A 218 4.20 16.11 8.34
CA THR A 218 3.50 16.98 9.30
C THR A 218 4.16 18.36 9.35
N LEU A 219 5.49 18.40 9.39
CA LEU A 219 6.26 19.65 9.38
C LEU A 219 6.07 20.42 8.06
N ASP A 220 6.08 19.72 6.93
CA ASP A 220 5.80 20.32 5.62
C ASP A 220 4.38 20.91 5.56
N LEU A 221 3.38 20.22 6.10
CA LEU A 221 2.00 20.73 6.18
C LEU A 221 1.89 21.96 7.07
N ASP A 222 2.57 21.98 8.22
CA ASP A 222 2.62 23.16 9.10
C ASP A 222 3.28 24.35 8.38
N GLY A 223 4.38 24.11 7.66
CA GLY A 223 5.07 25.13 6.87
C GLY A 223 4.21 25.67 5.72
N LEU A 224 3.52 24.80 4.97
CA LEU A 224 2.58 25.21 3.93
C LEU A 224 1.40 26.01 4.50
N THR A 225 0.91 25.64 5.67
CA THR A 225 -0.18 26.35 6.34
C THR A 225 0.25 27.77 6.73
N GLN A 226 1.47 27.92 7.28
CA GLN A 226 2.04 29.24 7.58
C GLN A 226 2.25 30.08 6.32
N ALA A 227 2.73 29.47 5.23
CA ALA A 227 2.90 30.16 3.96
C ALA A 227 1.57 30.64 3.37
N ILE A 228 0.49 29.87 3.54
CA ILE A 228 -0.86 30.29 3.12
C ILE A 228 -1.33 31.49 3.94
N TYR A 229 -1.14 31.49 5.27
CA TYR A 229 -1.51 32.64 6.09
C TYR A 229 -0.74 33.90 5.71
N GLN A 230 0.58 33.79 5.49
CA GLN A 230 1.39 34.92 5.03
C GLN A 230 0.92 35.45 3.68
N ALA A 231 0.64 34.56 2.71
CA ALA A 231 0.14 34.96 1.41
C ALA A 231 -1.22 35.66 1.50
N LEU A 232 -2.10 35.23 2.42
CA LEU A 232 -3.38 35.91 2.66
C LEU A 232 -3.17 37.31 3.25
N ASP A 233 -2.28 37.46 4.23
CA ASP A 233 -1.93 38.78 4.81
C ASP A 233 -1.34 39.72 3.74
N ASP A 234 -0.45 39.20 2.88
CA ASP A 234 0.14 39.95 1.75
C ASP A 234 -0.96 40.40 0.78
N THR A 235 -1.90 39.51 0.41
CA THR A 235 -3.04 39.90 -0.44
C THR A 235 -3.98 40.91 0.22
N GLU A 236 -4.15 40.86 1.54
CA GLU A 236 -4.94 41.87 2.27
C GLU A 236 -4.25 43.25 2.20
N ALA A 237 -2.92 43.28 2.32
CA ALA A 237 -2.13 44.50 2.18
C ALA A 237 -2.24 45.08 0.76
N GLU A 238 -2.06 44.26 -0.28
CA GLU A 238 -2.19 44.67 -1.68
C GLU A 238 -3.60 45.21 -1.99
N LEU A 239 -4.65 44.58 -1.44
CA LEU A 239 -6.03 45.06 -1.61
C LEU A 239 -6.27 46.40 -0.89
N LYS A 240 -5.66 46.62 0.28
CA LYS A 240 -5.72 47.90 1.00
C LYS A 240 -5.01 49.00 0.22
N GLU A 241 -3.83 48.71 -0.33
CA GLU A 241 -3.05 49.63 -1.17
C GLU A 241 -3.81 50.02 -2.44
N LEU A 242 -4.36 49.04 -3.17
CA LEU A 242 -5.23 49.30 -4.32
C LEU A 242 -6.46 50.13 -3.93
N GLY A 243 -7.05 49.86 -2.76
CA GLY A 243 -8.16 50.63 -2.22
C GLY A 243 -7.80 52.09 -1.89
N THR A 244 -6.56 52.36 -1.48
CA THR A 244 -6.04 53.72 -1.32
C THR A 244 -5.80 54.39 -2.67
N GLU A 245 -5.11 53.72 -3.60
CA GLU A 245 -4.87 54.24 -4.96
C GLU A 245 -6.17 54.60 -5.67
N MET A 246 -7.20 53.77 -5.54
CA MET A 246 -8.50 54.03 -6.15
C MET A 246 -9.23 55.20 -5.52
N ARG A 247 -9.04 55.42 -4.22
CA ARG A 247 -9.60 56.57 -3.51
C ARG A 247 -8.86 57.85 -3.89
N ASP A 248 -7.54 57.80 -4.05
CA ASP A 248 -6.72 58.93 -4.51
C ASP A 248 -7.06 59.31 -5.96
N PHE A 249 -7.26 58.32 -6.83
CA PHE A 249 -7.75 58.52 -8.19
C PHE A 249 -9.15 59.16 -8.21
N ALA A 250 -10.06 58.70 -7.34
CA ALA A 250 -11.41 59.25 -7.24
C ALA A 250 -11.47 60.65 -6.59
N GLN A 251 -10.49 61.01 -5.75
CA GLN A 251 -10.39 62.33 -5.11
C GLN A 251 -9.70 63.40 -5.98
N GLY A 252 -9.17 63.02 -7.15
CA GLY A 252 -8.83 63.98 -8.20
C GLY A 252 -7.61 64.85 -7.93
N THR A 253 -6.58 64.34 -7.26
CA THR A 253 -5.24 64.94 -7.31
C THR A 253 -4.37 64.19 -8.31
N PRO A 254 -4.28 64.63 -9.58
CA PRO A 254 -3.25 64.13 -10.47
C PRO A 254 -1.95 64.86 -10.10
N GLU A 255 -1.11 64.26 -9.26
CA GLU A 255 0.29 64.67 -9.26
C GLU A 255 0.94 64.02 -10.50
N TRP A 256 0.84 64.70 -11.64
CA TRP A 256 1.69 64.41 -12.79
C TRP A 256 3.12 64.78 -12.39
N THR A 257 3.88 63.83 -11.86
CA THR A 257 5.33 63.97 -11.81
C THR A 257 5.86 63.83 -13.24
N GLU A 258 6.45 64.90 -13.77
CA GLU A 258 7.11 64.95 -15.08
C GLU A 258 8.16 63.82 -15.25
N PRO A 259 8.32 63.25 -16.46
CA PRO A 259 9.39 62.31 -16.72
C PRO A 259 10.73 63.06 -16.78
N GLN A 260 11.54 62.86 -15.74
CA GLN A 260 12.91 63.34 -15.67
C GLN A 260 13.77 62.64 -16.76
N PRO A 261 14.63 63.37 -17.51
CA PRO A 261 15.42 62.78 -18.58
C PRO A 261 16.41 61.75 -18.05
N ALA A 262 16.49 60.63 -18.77
CA ALA A 262 17.20 59.41 -18.44
C ALA A 262 18.62 59.64 -17.89
N GLN A 263 18.83 59.21 -16.64
CA GLN A 263 20.12 58.71 -16.19
C GLN A 263 20.07 57.19 -16.20
N GLU A 264 21.01 56.57 -16.90
CA GLU A 264 21.21 55.12 -16.95
C GLU A 264 21.48 54.57 -15.54
N GLN A 265 20.41 54.12 -14.88
CA GLN A 265 20.50 53.20 -13.76
C GLN A 265 20.21 51.79 -14.26
N PRO A 266 20.98 50.78 -13.80
CA PRO A 266 20.78 49.41 -14.23
C PRO A 266 19.36 48.97 -13.91
N ALA A 267 18.69 48.39 -14.92
CA ALA A 267 17.28 48.04 -14.88
C ALA A 267 16.92 47.31 -13.57
N PRO A 268 15.85 47.71 -12.87
CA PRO A 268 15.30 46.88 -11.82
C PRO A 268 14.87 45.57 -12.46
N SER A 269 15.48 44.47 -12.01
CA SER A 269 15.07 43.13 -12.38
C SER A 269 13.57 43.01 -12.16
N LYS A 270 12.82 42.70 -13.22
CA LYS A 270 11.40 42.30 -13.16
C LYS A 270 11.18 41.50 -11.88
N PRO A 271 10.12 41.76 -11.09
CA PRO A 271 9.72 40.80 -10.08
C PRO A 271 9.47 39.50 -10.86
N SER A 272 10.38 38.56 -10.66
CA SER A 272 10.23 37.22 -11.17
C SER A 272 8.95 36.74 -10.52
N ALA A 273 7.87 36.61 -11.31
CA ALA A 273 6.70 35.86 -10.87
C ALA A 273 7.26 34.61 -10.19
N PRO A 274 6.98 34.36 -8.91
CA PRO A 274 7.52 33.19 -8.24
C PRO A 274 7.04 32.01 -9.06
N GLN A 275 7.94 31.48 -9.89
CA GLN A 275 7.79 30.19 -10.51
C GLN A 275 7.85 29.27 -9.31
N PHE A 276 6.67 28.99 -8.74
CA PHE A 276 6.44 27.89 -7.84
C PHE A 276 6.80 26.63 -8.60
N ARG A 277 8.09 26.38 -8.71
CA ARG A 277 8.64 25.09 -9.07
C ARG A 277 8.49 24.28 -7.80
N VAL A 278 7.26 23.85 -7.56
CA VAL A 278 6.95 22.78 -6.64
C VAL A 278 7.70 21.58 -7.18
N LYS A 279 8.95 21.39 -6.75
CA LYS A 279 9.60 20.09 -6.78
C LYS A 279 8.92 19.24 -5.71
N ALA A 280 7.62 19.01 -5.87
CA ALA A 280 6.98 17.87 -5.27
C ALA A 280 7.51 16.68 -6.06
N THR A 281 8.65 16.15 -5.63
CA THR A 281 8.86 14.71 -5.73
C THR A 281 7.88 14.04 -4.77
N ALA A 282 6.58 14.18 -5.07
CA ALA A 282 5.56 13.33 -4.53
C ALA A 282 5.78 11.97 -5.21
N GLN A 283 6.54 11.10 -4.56
CA GLN A 283 6.47 9.69 -4.90
C GLN A 283 5.00 9.28 -4.79
N PRO A 284 4.39 8.68 -5.82
CA PRO A 284 3.01 8.26 -5.75
C PRO A 284 2.90 7.18 -4.67
N LEU A 285 2.29 7.52 -3.53
CA LEU A 285 1.84 6.54 -2.56
C LEU A 285 0.79 5.67 -3.25
N ARG A 286 1.20 4.47 -3.66
CA ARG A 286 0.29 3.38 -4.02
C ARG A 286 -0.47 2.98 -2.75
N SER A 287 -1.62 3.60 -2.56
CA SER A 287 -2.61 3.24 -1.54
C SER A 287 -3.19 1.87 -1.89
N HIS A 288 -2.63 0.82 -1.31
CA HIS A 288 -3.29 -0.48 -1.22
C HIS A 288 -4.42 -0.36 -0.19
N ARG A 289 -5.58 0.13 -0.62
CA ARG A 289 -6.81 0.09 0.19
C ARG A 289 -7.62 -1.14 -0.25
N ASN A 290 -7.47 -2.23 0.49
CA ASN A 290 -8.42 -3.33 0.40
C ASN A 290 -9.78 -2.83 0.90
N ALA A 291 -10.79 -2.87 0.02
CA ALA A 291 -12.17 -2.71 0.41
C ALA A 291 -12.65 -4.02 1.06
N ALA A 292 -12.95 -4.00 2.36
CA ALA A 292 -13.67 -5.06 3.05
C ALA A 292 -15.12 -4.59 3.31
N PRO A 293 -16.13 -5.46 3.16
CA PRO A 293 -17.53 -5.08 3.31
C PRO A 293 -17.93 -4.92 4.79
N ALA A 294 -18.95 -4.09 5.01
CA ALA A 294 -19.45 -3.69 6.31
C ALA A 294 -20.15 -4.82 7.09
N SER A 295 -19.95 -4.85 8.42
CA SER A 295 -20.80 -5.54 9.41
C SER A 295 -20.63 -4.86 10.80
N PRO A 296 -21.59 -4.99 11.73
CA PRO A 296 -22.03 -3.88 12.59
C PRO A 296 -21.22 -3.69 13.89
N LYS A 297 -21.39 -2.49 14.47
CA LYS A 297 -20.78 -1.99 15.73
C LYS A 297 -20.94 -2.96 16.91
N PRO A 298 -19.94 -3.01 17.80
CA PRO A 298 -20.21 -3.00 19.24
C PRO A 298 -19.68 -1.72 19.89
N ALA A 299 -20.44 -1.28 20.87
CA ALA A 299 -20.13 -0.20 21.79
C ALA A 299 -18.88 -0.54 22.63
N GLY A 300 -18.07 0.48 22.94
CA GLY A 300 -16.97 0.32 23.90
C GLY A 300 -15.90 1.40 23.79
N SER A 301 -16.08 2.47 24.57
CA SER A 301 -15.07 3.50 24.81
C SER A 301 -13.67 2.93 25.12
N ARG A 302 -12.68 3.32 24.34
CA ARG A 302 -11.39 3.72 24.90
C ARG A 302 -10.74 4.79 24.02
N ARG A 303 -11.11 6.04 24.31
CA ARG A 303 -10.40 7.22 23.79
C ARG A 303 -8.92 7.05 24.13
N LEU A 304 -8.09 6.90 23.10
CA LEU A 304 -6.64 6.96 23.21
C LEU A 304 -6.29 8.36 23.72
N ARG A 305 -5.98 8.43 25.02
CA ARG A 305 -5.42 9.62 25.66
C ARG A 305 -4.02 9.81 25.09
N ASN A 306 -3.71 11.05 24.72
CA ASN A 306 -2.37 11.55 24.41
C ASN A 306 -1.25 10.81 25.17
N ALA A 307 -0.38 10.15 24.42
CA ALA A 307 1.02 9.97 24.79
C ALA A 307 1.84 10.24 23.53
N ARG A 308 2.73 11.23 23.61
CA ARG A 308 3.70 11.68 22.59
C ARG A 308 4.70 10.61 22.13
N ASN A 309 4.44 9.34 22.38
CA ASN A 309 5.40 8.28 22.09
C ASN A 309 5.01 7.61 20.78
N PRO A 310 5.91 7.60 19.77
CA PRO A 310 5.66 6.90 18.52
C PRO A 310 5.35 5.43 18.79
N VAL A 311 4.51 4.83 17.96
CA VAL A 311 4.08 3.42 18.10
C VAL A 311 5.28 2.48 18.13
N SER A 312 6.36 2.83 17.42
CA SER A 312 7.66 2.13 17.49
C SER A 312 8.23 2.03 18.92
N GLN A 313 8.11 3.08 19.74
CA GLN A 313 8.56 3.05 21.14
C GLN A 313 7.65 2.22 22.04
N LEU A 314 6.33 2.20 21.77
CA LEU A 314 5.41 1.33 22.50
C LEU A 314 5.72 -0.14 22.24
N LEU A 315 5.99 -0.50 20.97
CA LEU A 315 6.42 -1.84 20.60
C LEU A 315 7.78 -2.22 21.21
N GLN A 316 8.74 -1.29 21.26
CA GLN A 316 10.03 -1.51 21.92
C GLN A 316 9.84 -1.86 23.41
N ASN A 317 9.01 -1.10 24.13
CA ASN A 317 8.73 -1.36 25.54
C ASN A 317 8.01 -2.71 25.78
N GLU A 318 7.20 -3.17 24.81
CA GLU A 318 6.53 -4.46 24.88
C GLU A 318 7.53 -5.62 24.68
N ILE A 319 8.46 -5.48 23.73
CA ILE A 319 9.51 -6.47 23.45
C ILE A 319 10.48 -6.57 24.62
N ASP A 320 10.95 -5.43 25.16
CA ASP A 320 11.86 -5.42 26.30
C ASP A 320 11.24 -6.11 27.53
N LYS A 321 9.92 -5.94 27.74
CA LYS A 321 9.18 -6.68 28.78
C LYS A 321 9.13 -8.18 28.53
N ILE A 322 8.94 -8.62 27.29
CA ILE A 322 8.89 -10.05 26.94
C ILE A 322 10.28 -10.67 27.10
N ASP A 323 11.33 -9.96 26.70
CA ASP A 323 12.72 -10.41 26.85
C ASP A 323 13.12 -10.51 28.33
N ASP A 324 12.66 -9.59 29.19
CA ASP A 324 12.86 -9.66 30.63
C ASP A 324 12.07 -10.81 31.29
N GLN A 325 10.91 -11.18 30.75
CA GLN A 325 10.14 -12.35 31.21
C GLN A 325 10.77 -13.68 30.80
N ASN A 326 11.43 -13.75 29.64
CA ASN A 326 12.13 -14.94 29.17
C ASN A 326 13.51 -15.16 29.85
N LYS A 327 14.02 -14.17 30.61
CA LYS A 327 15.27 -14.27 31.37
C LYS A 327 15.10 -14.74 32.83
N LYS A 328 13.86 -14.90 33.32
CA LYS A 328 13.55 -15.49 34.63
C LYS A 328 13.24 -16.98 34.49
#